data_AF-A0A4R6DTV3-F1
#
_entry.id   AF-A0A4R6DTV3-F1
#
_cell.length_a   1.000
_cell.length_b   1.000
_cell.length_c   1.000
_cell.angle_alpha   90.00
_cell.angle_beta   90.00
_cell.angle_gamma   90.00
#
_symmetry.space_group_name_H-M   'P 1'
#
loop_
_entity.id
_entity.type
_entity.pdbx_description
1 polymer ?
#
loop_
_entity_poly.entity_id
_entity_poly.type
_entity_poly.pdbx_seq_one_letter_code
_entity_poly.pdbx_strand_id
1 'polypeptide(L)'
;MAEQAGDGAAGAPRVIDARDMVPPEPMERTLEALDFLERGEELQLWLNREPFPLYRILNTNGYAYRTEYIEDDGRFIVHIRHAGH
;
A
#
# COMPACT_ATOMS: atom_id res chain seq x y z
N MET A 1 -1.25 -2.73 -18.68
CA MET A 1 -0.45 -2.14 -17.57
C MET A 1 -1.42 -1.99 -16.40
N ALA A 2 -1.47 -2.80 -15.35
CA ALA A 2 -0.54 -3.75 -14.78
C ALA A 2 -1.23 -5.11 -14.53
N GLU A 3 -0.95 -6.10 -15.37
CA GLU A 3 -1.03 -7.51 -14.97
C GLU A 3 0.35 -7.85 -14.44
N GLN A 4 0.48 -8.28 -13.18
CA GLN A 4 1.44 -9.30 -12.77
C GLN A 4 0.90 -10.04 -11.53
N ALA A 5 0.58 -11.31 -11.78
CA ALA A 5 0.79 -12.50 -10.96
C ALA A 5 0.81 -12.34 -9.43
N GLY A 6 -0.11 -13.07 -8.79
CA GLY A 6 -0.10 -13.34 -7.36
C GLY A 6 1.21 -13.97 -6.90
N ASP A 7 1.61 -13.61 -5.68
CA ASP A 7 2.77 -14.18 -5.01
C ASP A 7 2.57 -14.13 -3.50
N GLY A 8 2.59 -15.32 -2.89
CA GLY A 8 3.04 -15.52 -1.51
C GLY A 8 2.00 -15.42 -0.41
N ALA A 9 1.44 -16.57 -0.02
CA ALA A 9 0.83 -16.75 1.29
C ALA A 9 1.86 -16.51 2.40
N ALA A 10 1.72 -15.42 3.15
CA ALA A 10 2.41 -15.18 4.42
C ALA A 10 1.62 -14.13 5.23
N GLY A 11 0.86 -14.59 6.23
CA GLY A 11 0.09 -13.71 7.12
C GLY A 11 -1.13 -13.02 6.49
N ALA A 12 -2.08 -12.58 7.31
CA ALA A 12 -3.16 -11.72 6.83
C ALA A 12 -2.59 -10.32 6.57
N PRO A 13 -2.83 -9.70 5.40
CA PRO A 13 -2.31 -8.37 5.11
C PRO A 13 -2.84 -7.36 6.12
N ARG A 14 -1.96 -6.46 6.56
CA ARG A 14 -2.32 -5.36 7.46
C ARG A 14 -3.08 -4.31 6.66
N VAL A 15 -4.36 -4.12 6.95
CA VAL A 15 -5.21 -3.16 6.23
C VAL A 15 -5.27 -1.83 6.95
N ILE A 16 -4.97 -0.74 6.24
CA ILE A 16 -5.20 0.64 6.68
C ILE A 16 -6.33 1.22 5.84
N ASP A 17 -7.46 1.47 6.51
CA ASP A 17 -8.51 2.29 5.94
C ASP A 17 -8.17 3.77 6.12
N ALA A 18 -7.79 4.42 5.03
CA ALA A 18 -7.46 5.83 5.00
C ALA A 18 -8.41 6.62 4.09
N ARG A 19 -9.61 6.09 3.86
CA ARG A 19 -10.62 6.67 2.97
C ARG A 19 -11.28 7.91 3.56
N ASP A 20 -11.42 7.93 4.88
CA ASP A 20 -11.97 9.07 5.63
C ASP A 20 -10.88 10.12 6.00
N MET A 21 -9.62 9.80 5.74
CA MET A 21 -8.49 10.62 6.17
C MET A 21 -8.20 11.78 5.21
N VAL A 22 -8.02 12.96 5.79
CA VAL A 22 -7.62 14.17 5.05
C VAL A 22 -6.11 14.15 4.78
N PRO A 23 -5.61 14.69 3.65
CA PRO A 23 -4.16 14.81 3.46
C PRO A 23 -3.58 15.75 4.52
N PRO A 24 -2.42 15.46 5.15
CA PRO A 24 -1.46 14.37 4.87
C PRO A 24 -1.61 13.10 5.74
N GLU A 25 -2.62 13.03 6.61
CA GLU A 25 -2.85 11.93 7.55
C GLU A 25 -2.76 10.51 6.94
N PRO A 26 -3.35 10.18 5.77
CA PRO A 26 -3.24 8.82 5.22
C PRO A 26 -1.79 8.44 4.91
N MET A 27 -0.97 9.43 4.52
CA MET A 27 0.43 9.24 4.22
C MET A 27 1.21 8.91 5.48
N GLU A 28 1.03 9.70 6.54
CA GLU A 28 1.74 9.51 7.81
C GLU A 28 1.41 8.14 8.40
N ARG A 29 0.13 7.76 8.43
CA ARG A 29 -0.32 6.46 8.95
C ARG A 29 0.23 5.29 8.15
N THR A 30 0.34 5.44 6.82
CA THR A 30 0.97 4.44 5.98
C THR A 30 2.46 4.29 6.33
N LEU A 31 3.19 5.40 6.42
CA LEU A 31 4.62 5.39 6.75
C LEU A 31 4.87 4.81 8.15
N GLU A 32 4.08 5.18 9.14
CA GLU A 32 4.14 4.58 10.49
C GLU A 32 3.95 3.07 10.42
N ALA A 33 2.95 2.58 9.67
CA ALA A 33 2.72 1.14 9.57
C ALA A 33 3.82 0.41 8.80
N LEU A 34 4.44 1.05 7.81
CA LEU A 34 5.58 0.50 7.08
C LEU A 34 6.82 0.34 7.95
N ASP A 35 7.00 1.21 8.96
CA ASP A 35 8.08 1.09 9.96
C ASP A 35 7.94 -0.20 10.78
N PHE A 36 6.70 -0.60 11.08
CA PHE A 36 6.38 -1.86 11.77
C PHE A 36 6.15 -3.06 10.84
N LEU A 37 6.25 -2.90 9.52
CA LEU A 37 6.02 -3.98 8.58
C LEU A 37 7.25 -4.89 8.52
N GLU A 38 7.09 -6.17 8.84
CA GLU A 38 8.19 -7.13 8.80
C GLU A 38 8.41 -7.72 7.40
N ARG A 39 9.59 -8.30 7.15
CA ARG A 39 9.88 -8.98 5.88
C ARG A 39 9.02 -10.24 5.76
N GLY A 40 8.10 -10.23 4.80
CA GLY A 40 7.12 -11.30 4.58
C GLY A 40 5.69 -10.86 4.90
N GLU A 41 5.48 -9.70 5.51
CA GLU A 41 4.15 -9.11 5.64
C GLU A 41 3.81 -8.19 4.47
N GLU A 42 2.50 -8.02 4.25
CA GLU A 42 1.93 -7.10 3.27
C GLU A 42 1.06 -6.04 3.98
N LEU A 43 1.18 -4.79 3.54
CA LEU A 43 0.32 -3.68 3.95
C LEU A 43 -0.65 -3.33 2.81
N GLN A 44 -1.94 -3.26 3.09
CA GLN A 44 -2.95 -2.77 2.16
C GLN A 44 -3.45 -1.40 2.60
N LEU A 45 -3.24 -0.39 1.77
CA LEU A 45 -3.71 0.97 2.00
C LEU A 45 -4.94 1.25 1.13
N TRP A 46 -6.07 1.54 1.75
CA TRP A 46 -7.31 1.87 1.05
C TRP A 46 -7.53 3.38 1.01
N LEU A 47 -7.71 3.92 -0.19
CA LEU A 47 -7.84 5.34 -0.45
C LEU A 47 -9.01 5.63 -1.39
N ASN A 48 -9.58 6.82 -1.27
CA ASN A 48 -10.58 7.34 -2.20
C ASN A 48 -9.96 8.04 -3.43
N ARG A 49 -8.62 8.16 -3.47
CA ARG A 49 -7.87 8.86 -4.52
C ARG A 49 -6.43 8.33 -4.61
N GLU A 50 -5.77 8.61 -5.72
CA GLU A 50 -4.41 8.14 -5.98
C GLU A 50 -3.36 8.89 -5.14
N PRO A 51 -2.52 8.16 -4.37
CA PRO A 51 -1.47 8.76 -3.55
C PRO A 51 -0.16 8.91 -4.36
N PHE A 52 -0.17 9.74 -5.41
CA PHE A 52 1.02 10.01 -6.22
C PHE A 52 2.34 10.28 -5.45
N PRO A 53 2.38 11.07 -4.36
CA PRO A 53 3.62 11.30 -3.62
C PRO A 53 4.12 10.05 -2.88
N LEU A 54 3.23 9.14 -2.49
CA LEU A 54 3.57 7.94 -1.74
C LEU A 54 4.44 7.00 -2.58
N TYR A 55 4.11 6.82 -3.86
CA TYR A 55 4.86 5.92 -4.77
C TYR A 55 6.35 6.24 -4.84
N ARG A 56 6.70 7.54 -4.86
CA ARG A 56 8.10 7.97 -4.85
C ARG A 56 8.79 7.53 -3.55
N ILE A 57 8.14 7.75 -2.42
CA ILE A 57 8.66 7.41 -1.09
C ILE A 57 8.87 5.90 -0.98
N LEU A 58 7.89 5.11 -1.39
CA LEU A 58 7.98 3.64 -1.39
C LEU A 58 9.18 3.15 -2.19
N ASN A 59 9.35 3.65 -3.41
CA ASN A 59 10.48 3.30 -4.25
C ASN A 59 11.83 3.72 -3.65
N THR A 60 11.91 4.93 -3.06
CA THR A 60 13.12 5.41 -2.38
C THR A 60 13.47 4.58 -1.14
N ASN A 61 12.47 4.07 -0.41
CA ASN A 61 12.68 3.27 0.79
C ASN A 61 12.86 1.76 0.49
N GLY A 62 12.87 1.34 -0.78
CA GLY A 62 13.05 -0.06 -1.15
C GLY A 62 11.83 -0.93 -0.88
N TYR A 63 10.62 -0.36 -0.95
CA TYR A 63 9.37 -1.11 -0.90
C TYR A 63 8.84 -1.37 -2.31
N ALA A 64 8.35 -2.58 -2.54
CA ALA A 64 7.58 -2.91 -3.72
C ALA A 64 6.10 -2.62 -3.47
N TYR A 65 5.43 -2.00 -4.45
CA TYR A 65 4.02 -1.66 -4.33
C TYR A 65 3.22 -2.06 -5.57
N ARG A 66 1.94 -2.35 -5.37
CA ARG A 66 0.96 -2.65 -6.41
C ARG A 66 -0.32 -1.87 -6.12
N THR A 67 -0.86 -1.22 -7.13
CA THR A 67 -2.10 -0.47 -7.01
C THR A 67 -3.21 -1.19 -7.76
N GLU A 68 -4.35 -1.35 -7.12
CA GLU A 68 -5.57 -1.91 -7.68
C GLU A 68 -6.70 -0.89 -7.53
N TYR A 69 -7.44 -0.66 -8.61
CA TYR A 69 -8.62 0.19 -8.60
C TYR A 69 -9.87 -0.69 -8.58
N ILE A 70 -10.72 -0.49 -7.57
CA ILE A 70 -11.98 -1.21 -7.41
C ILE A 70 -13.09 -0.33 -7.96
N GLU A 71 -13.55 -0.66 -9.17
CA GLU A 71 -14.57 0.11 -9.89
C GLU A 71 -15.93 0.12 -9.17
N ASP A 72 -16.25 -0.95 -8.43
CA ASP A 72 -17.52 -1.11 -7.70
C ASP A 72 -17.70 -0.10 -6.55
N ASP A 73 -16.62 0.17 -5.79
CA ASP A 73 -16.60 1.06 -4.63
C ASP A 73 -15.90 2.41 -4.94
N GLY A 74 -15.28 2.53 -6.12
CA GLY A 74 -14.50 3.71 -6.53
C GLY A 74 -13.24 3.94 -5.69
N ARG A 75 -12.66 2.88 -5.11
CA ARG A 75 -11.51 2.96 -4.20
C ARG A 75 -10.22 2.45 -4.82
N PHE A 76 -9.11 2.95 -4.30
CA PHE A 76 -7.76 2.51 -4.64
C PHE A 76 -7.20 1.69 -3.49
N ILE A 77 -6.71 0.50 -3.80
CA ILE A 77 -6.03 -0.39 -2.87
C ILE A 77 -4.56 -0.46 -3.27
N VAL A 78 -3.69 0.06 -2.42
CA VAL A 78 -2.24 -0.04 -2.62
C VAL A 78 -1.69 -1.15 -1.72
N HIS A 79 -1.25 -2.23 -2.33
CA HIS A 79 -0.53 -3.32 -1.67
C HIS A 79 0.94 -2.95 -1.61
N ILE A 80 1.54 -2.98 -0.43
CA ILE A 80 2.93 -2.60 -0.19
C ILE A 80 3.61 -3.74 0.55
N ARG A 81 4.78 -4.14 0.07
CA ARG A 81 5.62 -5.18 0.65
C ARG A 81 7.09 -4.78 0.62
N HIS A 82 7.90 -5.37 1.49
CA HIS A 82 9.35 -5.22 1.41
C HIS A 82 9.86 -5.73 0.06
N ALA A 83 10.60 -4.91 -0.70
CA ALA A 83 11.32 -5.43 -1.86
C ALA A 83 12.52 -6.21 -1.31
N GLY A 84 12.44 -7.53 -1.30
CA GLY A 84 13.56 -8.37 -0.86
C GLY A 84 14.81 -8.05 -1.67
N HIS A 85 15.87 -7.58 -1.00
CA HIS A 85 17.22 -7.47 -1.53
C HIS A 85 18.10 -8.52 -0.86
#